data_AF-A0AAW8PYK7-F1
#
_entry.id   AF-A0AAW8PYK7-F1
#
_cell.length_a   1.000
_cell.length_b   1.000
_cell.length_c   1.000
_cell.angle_alpha   90.00
_cell.angle_beta   90.00
_cell.angle_gamma   90.00
#
_symmetry.space_group_name_H-M   'P 1'
#
loop_
_entity.id
_entity.type
_entity.pdbx_description
1 polymer ?
#
loop_
_entity_poly.entity_id
_entity_poly.type
_entity_poly.pdbx_seq_one_letter_code
_entity_poly.pdbx_strand_id
1 'polypeptide(L)'
;MNKLPENYQQALLGLRMQSEYAVSELTDKKLSRDHLHEAHKLIANHKYKVHKIIEMAKEHKVSVIDIAEDQLLDWLISNKDLSVSHLFEKPFYYAACNTVEGKDYYFVTTYFDDVMTCAGHSECIDEVIEMMILSTSPTQLKSVETIPLQLASKLRHPEMSSNHYK
;
A
#
# COMPACT_ATOMS: atom_id res chain seq x y z
N MET A 1 10.66 -8.56 -9.97
CA MET A 1 10.84 -8.04 -8.59
C MET A 1 9.55 -7.35 -8.23
N ASN A 2 8.98 -7.65 -7.06
CA ASN A 2 7.81 -6.94 -6.55
C ASN A 2 8.20 -5.47 -6.30
N LYS A 3 7.30 -4.53 -6.61
CA LYS A 3 7.53 -3.10 -6.40
C LYS A 3 7.05 -2.69 -5.01
N LEU A 4 7.77 -1.77 -4.37
CA LEU A 4 7.33 -1.15 -3.13
C LEU A 4 5.98 -0.44 -3.37
N PRO A 5 4.97 -0.59 -2.49
CA PRO A 5 3.72 0.15 -2.64
C PRO A 5 3.97 1.67 -2.74
N GLU A 6 3.27 2.35 -3.66
CA GLU A 6 3.50 3.77 -3.96
C GLU A 6 3.39 4.67 -2.71
N ASN A 7 2.51 4.35 -1.75
CA ASN A 7 2.39 5.10 -0.50
C ASN A 7 3.67 5.00 0.36
N TYR A 8 4.35 3.86 0.33
CA TYR A 8 5.67 3.70 0.92
C TYR A 8 6.77 4.38 0.07
N GLN A 9 6.69 4.33 -1.27
CA GLN A 9 7.61 5.06 -2.13
C GLN A 9 7.54 6.58 -1.91
N GLN A 10 6.33 7.14 -1.83
CA GLN A 10 6.10 8.56 -1.56
C GLN A 10 6.57 8.95 -0.15
N ALA A 11 6.34 8.10 0.86
CA ALA A 11 6.86 8.32 2.21
C ALA A 11 8.40 8.32 2.23
N LEU A 12 9.03 7.36 1.57
CA LEU A 12 10.49 7.25 1.48
C LEU A 12 11.09 8.44 0.72
N LEU A 13 10.47 8.86 -0.38
CA LEU A 13 10.85 10.05 -1.13
C LEU A 13 10.81 11.31 -0.24
N GLY A 14 9.70 11.52 0.49
CA GLY A 14 9.57 12.66 1.40
C GLY A 14 10.67 12.71 2.46
N LEU A 15 11.03 11.56 3.05
CA LEU A 15 12.11 11.47 4.02
C LEU A 15 13.51 11.72 3.42
N ARG A 16 13.75 11.23 2.20
CA ARG A 16 15.01 11.47 1.46
C ARG A 16 15.16 12.95 1.13
N MET A 17 14.14 13.57 0.55
CA MET A 17 14.12 15.01 0.25
C MET A 17 14.37 15.86 1.50
N GLN A 18 13.75 15.51 2.63
CA GLN A 18 13.97 16.21 3.90
C GLN A 18 15.43 16.08 4.37
N SER A 19 16.03 14.90 4.22
CA SER A 19 17.43 14.64 4.59
C SER A 19 18.41 15.37 3.69
N GLU A 20 18.16 15.38 2.37
CA GLU A 20 18.95 16.12 1.38
C GLU A 20 18.92 17.63 1.66
N TYR A 21 17.75 18.19 1.99
CA TYR A 21 17.62 19.58 2.41
C TYR A 21 18.46 19.90 3.66
N ALA A 22 18.43 19.04 4.68
CA ALA A 22 19.23 19.24 5.88
C ALA A 22 20.75 19.25 5.58
N VAL A 23 21.22 18.36 4.69
CA VAL A 23 22.63 18.32 4.27
C VAL A 23 23.00 19.53 3.42
N SER A 24 22.09 20.00 2.56
CA SER A 24 22.35 21.15 1.69
C SER A 24 22.53 22.45 2.49
N GLU A 25 21.68 22.66 3.51
CA GLU A 25 21.80 23.78 4.45
C GLU A 25 23.12 23.75 5.23
N LEU A 26 23.66 22.57 5.54
CA LEU A 26 24.96 22.41 6.21
C LEU A 26 26.16 22.61 5.27
N THR A 27 25.98 22.54 3.96
CA THR A 27 27.05 22.57 2.95
C THR A 27 27.02 23.82 2.06
N ASP A 28 26.31 24.87 2.47
CA ASP A 28 26.08 26.13 1.74
C ASP A 28 25.46 25.97 0.34
N LYS A 29 24.90 24.79 0.03
CA LYS A 29 24.13 24.54 -1.20
C LYS A 29 22.67 24.84 -0.90
N LYS A 30 22.14 25.94 -1.46
CA LYS A 30 20.72 26.29 -1.29
C LYS A 30 19.82 25.40 -2.15
N LEU A 31 19.16 24.41 -1.54
CA LEU A 31 17.95 23.80 -2.10
C LEU A 31 16.77 24.78 -1.97
N SER A 32 15.75 24.64 -2.83
CA SER A 32 14.60 25.55 -2.81
C SER A 32 13.68 25.29 -1.61
N ARG A 33 13.04 26.33 -1.10
CA ARG A 33 12.00 26.23 -0.06
C ARG A 33 10.83 25.33 -0.49
N ASP A 34 10.56 25.27 -1.79
CA ASP A 34 9.51 24.41 -2.36
C ASP A 34 9.85 22.93 -2.19
N HIS A 35 11.13 22.56 -2.27
CA HIS A 35 11.59 21.19 -2.06
C HIS A 35 11.28 20.71 -0.63
N LEU A 36 11.55 21.54 0.39
CA LEU A 36 11.21 21.24 1.77
C LEU A 36 9.69 21.18 1.99
N HIS A 37 8.92 22.05 1.31
CA HIS A 37 7.47 22.04 1.40
C HIS A 37 6.87 20.73 0.88
N GLU A 38 7.30 20.25 -0.29
CA GLU A 38 6.86 18.97 -0.84
C GLU A 38 7.27 17.79 0.05
N ALA A 39 8.49 17.79 0.59
CA ALA A 39 8.93 16.77 1.54
C ALA A 39 7.98 16.67 2.75
N HIS A 40 7.64 17.81 3.37
CA HIS A 40 6.71 17.84 4.51
C HIS A 40 5.29 17.40 4.14
N LYS A 41 4.81 17.73 2.94
CA LYS A 41 3.50 17.30 2.46
C LYS A 41 3.44 15.78 2.30
N LEU A 42 4.45 15.17 1.68
CA LEU A 42 4.53 13.71 1.53
C LEU A 42 4.60 13.01 2.90
N ILE A 43 5.41 13.52 3.82
CA ILE A 43 5.48 12.99 5.20
C ILE A 43 4.13 13.10 5.91
N ALA A 44 3.45 14.25 5.79
CA ALA A 44 2.16 14.49 6.43
C ALA A 44 1.04 13.60 5.87
N ASN A 45 1.06 13.29 4.57
CA ASN A 45 0.08 12.43 3.92
C ASN A 45 0.29 10.94 4.23
N HIS A 46 1.51 10.54 4.58
CA HIS A 46 1.89 9.14 4.75
C HIS A 46 2.47 8.81 6.14
N LYS A 47 2.00 9.50 7.20
CA LYS A 47 2.54 9.41 8.58
C LYS A 47 2.78 7.99 9.09
N TYR A 48 1.83 7.07 8.90
CA TYR A 48 1.98 5.68 9.35
C TYR A 48 3.14 4.97 8.63
N LYS A 49 3.25 5.18 7.31
CA LYS A 49 4.27 4.57 6.46
C LYS A 49 5.64 5.13 6.81
N VAL A 50 5.72 6.43 7.04
CA VAL A 50 6.92 7.10 7.58
C VAL A 50 7.35 6.48 8.91
N HIS A 51 6.42 6.25 9.84
CA HIS A 51 6.74 5.63 11.12
C HIS A 51 7.38 4.24 10.94
N LYS A 52 6.79 3.40 10.10
CA LYS A 52 7.32 2.08 9.74
C LYS A 52 8.71 2.13 9.13
N ILE A 53 8.98 3.05 8.21
CA ILE A 53 10.30 3.24 7.61
C ILE A 53 11.34 3.62 8.70
N ILE A 54 10.96 4.51 9.63
CA ILE A 54 11.84 4.90 10.74
C ILE A 54 12.09 3.73 11.71
N GLU A 55 11.09 2.88 11.97
CA GLU A 55 11.26 1.64 12.76
C GLU A 55 12.28 0.71 12.10
N MET A 56 12.12 0.44 10.80
CA MET A 56 13.04 -0.39 10.02
C MET A 56 14.47 0.17 10.07
N ALA A 57 14.63 1.47 9.84
CA ALA A 57 15.93 2.15 9.88
C ALA A 57 16.64 1.95 11.23
N LYS A 58 15.90 2.09 12.33
CA LYS A 58 16.40 1.91 13.69
C LYS A 58 16.80 0.47 13.97
N GLU A 59 15.95 -0.49 13.58
CA GLU A 59 16.19 -1.92 13.76
C GLU A 59 17.48 -2.35 13.05
N HIS A 60 17.64 -1.92 11.80
CA HIS A 60 18.78 -2.27 10.94
C HIS A 60 20.01 -1.38 11.16
N LYS A 61 19.89 -0.33 11.98
CA LYS A 61 20.93 0.68 12.25
C LYS A 61 21.47 1.32 10.97
N VAL A 62 20.57 1.62 10.03
CA VAL A 62 20.87 2.30 8.76
C VAL A 62 20.25 3.68 8.73
N SER A 63 20.80 4.59 7.92
CA SER A 63 20.16 5.88 7.66
C SER A 63 18.99 5.70 6.69
N VAL A 64 17.95 6.52 6.81
CA VAL A 64 16.79 6.47 5.90
C VAL A 64 17.18 6.69 4.44
N ILE A 65 18.20 7.51 4.18
CA ILE A 65 18.71 7.76 2.82
C ILE A 65 19.33 6.52 2.19
N ASP A 66 19.82 5.58 3.00
CA ASP A 66 20.53 4.38 2.55
C ASP A 66 19.61 3.16 2.42
N ILE A 67 18.35 3.27 2.85
CA ILE A 67 17.36 2.19 2.72
C ILE A 67 17.05 1.98 1.25
N ALA A 68 17.33 0.79 0.73
CA ALA A 68 16.89 0.39 -0.60
C ALA A 68 15.40 -0.03 -0.60
N GLU A 69 14.70 0.16 -1.72
CA GLU A 69 13.25 -0.12 -1.80
C GLU A 69 12.93 -1.61 -1.62
N ASP A 70 13.78 -2.50 -2.12
CA ASP A 70 13.68 -3.95 -1.97
C ASP A 70 13.87 -4.38 -0.50
N GLN A 71 14.86 -3.82 0.20
CA GLN A 71 15.07 -4.06 1.62
C GLN A 71 13.86 -3.65 2.47
N LEU A 72 13.28 -2.48 2.16
CA LEU A 72 12.06 -2.03 2.84
C LEU A 72 10.89 -2.98 2.54
N LEU A 73 10.73 -3.42 1.30
CA LEU A 73 9.67 -4.34 0.92
C LEU A 73 9.79 -5.69 1.65
N ASP A 74 10.99 -6.27 1.69
CA ASP A 74 11.25 -7.53 2.40
C ASP A 74 10.98 -7.41 3.91
N TRP A 75 11.34 -6.27 4.50
CA TRP A 75 11.06 -6.00 5.90
C TRP A 75 9.57 -5.88 6.20
N LEU A 76 8.80 -5.21 5.32
CA LEU A 76 7.34 -5.08 5.46
C LEU A 76 6.65 -6.45 5.38
N ILE A 77 7.11 -7.32 4.48
CA ILE A 77 6.61 -8.70 4.36
C ILE A 77 6.90 -9.48 5.64
N SER A 78 8.15 -9.41 6.12
CA SER A 78 8.59 -10.11 7.33
C SER A 78 7.84 -9.67 8.59
N ASN A 79 7.46 -8.39 8.66
CA ASN A 79 6.69 -7.82 9.75
C ASN A 79 5.17 -7.89 9.56
N LYS A 80 4.71 -8.65 8.56
CA LYS A 80 3.28 -8.86 8.25
C LYS A 80 2.49 -7.55 8.13
N ASP A 81 3.08 -6.53 7.50
CA ASP A 81 2.34 -5.29 7.22
C ASP A 81 1.19 -5.59 6.24
N LEU A 82 -0.05 -5.32 6.67
CA LEU A 82 -1.24 -5.70 5.90
C LEU A 82 -1.31 -5.03 4.53
N SER A 83 -0.66 -3.89 4.33
CA SER A 83 -0.59 -3.28 3.00
C SER A 83 0.17 -4.17 2.00
N VAL A 84 1.07 -5.05 2.43
CA VAL A 84 1.78 -5.98 1.53
C VAL A 84 1.29 -7.42 1.65
N SER A 85 0.09 -7.64 2.20
CA SER A 85 -0.45 -8.97 2.48
C SER A 85 -0.61 -9.87 1.26
N HIS A 86 -0.88 -9.31 0.08
CA HIS A 86 -0.90 -10.02 -1.19
C HIS A 86 0.43 -10.67 -1.59
N LEU A 87 1.55 -10.28 -0.95
CA LEU A 87 2.88 -10.84 -1.17
C LEU A 87 3.24 -11.92 -0.16
N PHE A 88 2.36 -12.22 0.80
CA PHE A 88 2.61 -13.26 1.80
C PHE A 88 2.46 -14.65 1.19
N GLU A 89 3.21 -15.62 1.73
CA GLU A 89 3.08 -17.04 1.33
C GLU A 89 1.64 -17.55 1.55
N LYS A 90 0.98 -17.06 2.60
CA LYS A 90 -0.44 -17.25 2.87
C LYS A 90 -1.09 -15.87 3.00
N PRO A 91 -1.63 -15.30 1.90
CA PRO A 91 -2.23 -13.98 1.93
C PRO A 91 -3.55 -14.00 2.69
N PHE A 92 -3.87 -12.87 3.31
CA PHE A 92 -5.23 -12.61 3.78
C PHE A 92 -6.08 -12.19 2.58
N TYR A 93 -7.32 -12.68 2.52
CA TYR A 93 -8.37 -12.20 1.65
C TYR A 93 -9.22 -11.18 2.42
N TYR A 94 -9.69 -10.17 1.69
CA TYR A 94 -10.49 -9.07 2.22
C TYR A 94 -11.74 -8.90 1.37
N ALA A 95 -12.90 -8.76 2.02
CA ALA A 95 -14.11 -8.28 1.37
C ALA A 95 -14.06 -6.74 1.32
N ALA A 96 -14.09 -6.19 0.12
CA ALA A 96 -13.97 -4.78 -0.14
C ALA A 96 -15.26 -4.21 -0.74
N CYS A 97 -15.60 -2.99 -0.33
CA CYS A 97 -16.64 -2.17 -0.96
C CYS A 97 -16.02 -0.89 -1.51
N ASN A 98 -16.46 -0.42 -2.67
CA ASN A 98 -16.09 0.88 -3.23
C ASN A 98 -17.31 1.56 -3.87
N THR A 99 -17.51 2.84 -3.57
CA THR A 99 -18.64 3.63 -4.09
C THR A 99 -18.20 4.43 -5.31
N VAL A 100 -18.80 4.16 -6.47
CA VAL A 100 -18.58 4.89 -7.73
C VAL A 100 -19.89 5.46 -8.22
N GLU A 101 -19.95 6.78 -8.37
CA GLU A 101 -21.16 7.50 -8.82
C GLU A 101 -22.41 7.17 -7.97
N GLY A 102 -22.22 7.01 -6.67
CA GLY A 102 -23.29 6.68 -5.72
C GLY A 102 -23.77 5.22 -5.79
N LYS A 103 -23.06 4.34 -6.51
CA LYS A 103 -23.31 2.89 -6.53
C LYS A 103 -22.17 2.17 -5.83
N ASP A 104 -22.51 1.25 -4.94
CA ASP A 104 -21.56 0.42 -4.24
C ASP A 104 -21.21 -0.83 -5.06
N TYR A 105 -19.91 -1.11 -5.17
CA TYR A 105 -19.34 -2.28 -5.81
C TYR A 105 -18.60 -3.10 -4.77
N TYR A 106 -18.89 -4.39 -4.72
CA TYR A 106 -18.31 -5.32 -3.77
C TYR A 106 -17.39 -6.30 -4.51
N PHE A 107 -16.21 -6.56 -3.97
CA PHE A 107 -15.22 -7.46 -4.55
C PHE A 107 -14.32 -8.06 -3.47
N VAL A 108 -13.61 -9.13 -3.80
CA VAL A 108 -12.59 -9.74 -2.93
C VAL A 108 -11.20 -9.36 -3.45
N THR A 109 -10.30 -8.98 -2.55
CA THR A 109 -8.91 -8.65 -2.86
C THR A 109 -7.98 -9.28 -1.82
N THR A 110 -6.72 -9.50 -2.17
CA THR A 110 -5.65 -9.87 -1.22
C THR A 110 -4.78 -8.68 -0.81
N TYR A 111 -5.05 -7.50 -1.36
CA TYR A 111 -4.29 -6.29 -1.07
C TYR A 111 -5.13 -5.36 -0.20
N PHE A 112 -4.72 -5.16 1.06
CA PHE A 112 -5.53 -4.42 2.03
C PHE A 112 -5.79 -2.96 1.63
N ASP A 113 -4.82 -2.31 0.97
CA ASP A 113 -4.92 -0.90 0.59
C ASP A 113 -5.98 -0.63 -0.50
N ASP A 114 -6.49 -1.69 -1.16
CA ASP A 114 -7.59 -1.60 -2.11
C ASP A 114 -8.96 -1.41 -1.44
N VAL A 115 -9.02 -1.61 -0.12
CA VAL A 115 -10.27 -1.68 0.63
C VAL A 115 -10.66 -0.28 1.10
N MET A 116 -11.74 0.29 0.55
CA MET A 116 -12.31 1.55 1.10
C MET A 116 -13.09 1.27 2.40
N THR A 117 -13.81 0.14 2.43
CA THR A 117 -14.51 -0.34 3.62
C THR A 117 -14.36 -1.86 3.69
N CYS A 118 -13.86 -2.36 4.82
CA CYS A 118 -13.66 -3.79 5.06
C CYS A 118 -14.81 -4.33 5.92
N ALA A 119 -15.51 -5.34 5.43
CA ALA A 119 -16.53 -6.05 6.21
C ALA A 119 -15.95 -7.25 6.99
N GLY A 120 -14.80 -7.77 6.57
CA GLY A 120 -14.13 -8.92 7.18
C GLY A 120 -12.92 -9.36 6.37
N HIS A 121 -12.02 -10.09 7.03
CA HIS A 121 -10.83 -10.69 6.41
C HIS A 121 -10.60 -12.11 6.93
N SER A 122 -10.05 -12.99 6.10
CA SER A 122 -9.62 -14.34 6.47
C SER A 122 -8.53 -14.83 5.53
N GLU A 123 -7.70 -15.78 5.96
CA GLU A 123 -6.79 -16.52 5.08
C GLU A 123 -7.57 -17.51 4.18
N CYS A 124 -8.85 -17.75 4.44
CA CYS A 124 -9.75 -18.58 3.64
C CYS A 124 -10.66 -17.72 2.76
N ILE A 125 -10.56 -17.86 1.44
CA ILE A 125 -11.39 -17.11 0.49
C ILE A 125 -12.89 -17.42 0.64
N ASP A 126 -13.24 -18.67 0.90
CA ASP A 126 -14.63 -19.11 1.02
C ASP A 126 -15.31 -18.48 2.25
N GLU A 127 -14.58 -18.35 3.36
CA GLU A 127 -15.06 -17.65 4.56
C GLU A 127 -15.30 -16.16 4.29
N VAL A 128 -14.42 -15.50 3.52
CA VAL A 128 -14.61 -14.09 3.13
C VAL A 128 -15.84 -13.92 2.24
N ILE A 129 -16.04 -14.84 1.29
CA ILE A 129 -17.23 -14.84 0.42
C ILE A 129 -18.49 -15.03 1.26
N GLU A 130 -18.49 -15.98 2.20
CA GLU A 130 -19.62 -16.22 3.10
C GLU A 130 -19.92 -14.99 3.96
N MET A 131 -18.90 -14.40 4.60
CA MET A 131 -19.03 -13.16 5.38
C MET A 131 -19.58 -11.99 4.55
N MET A 132 -19.12 -11.86 3.31
CA MET A 132 -19.61 -10.81 2.39
C MET A 132 -21.09 -11.02 2.05
N ILE A 133 -21.53 -12.25 1.77
CA ILE A 133 -22.95 -12.58 1.50
C ILE A 133 -23.83 -12.29 2.73
N LEU A 134 -23.38 -12.70 3.91
CA LEU A 134 -24.13 -12.53 5.16
C LEU A 134 -24.26 -11.06 5.57
N SER A 135 -23.23 -10.25 5.32
CA SER A 135 -23.21 -8.83 5.72
C SER A 135 -24.00 -7.90 4.80
N THR A 136 -24.35 -8.32 3.57
CA THR A 136 -24.93 -7.42 2.54
C THR A 136 -26.34 -7.80 2.03
N SER A 137 -27.11 -8.66 2.70
CA SER A 137 -28.47 -9.05 2.23
C SER A 137 -29.48 -7.89 2.16
N PRO A 138 -30.38 -7.77 1.13
CA PRO A 138 -30.61 -8.60 -0.05
C PRO A 138 -30.13 -7.94 -1.36
N THR A 139 -29.18 -7.00 -1.30
CA THR A 139 -28.64 -6.38 -2.52
C THR A 139 -27.89 -7.48 -3.26
N GLN A 140 -28.37 -7.87 -4.45
CA GLN A 140 -27.69 -8.82 -5.32
C GLN A 140 -26.25 -8.35 -5.47
N LEU A 141 -25.33 -9.06 -4.81
CA LEU A 141 -23.90 -8.90 -5.00
C LEU A 141 -23.67 -9.03 -6.51
N LYS A 142 -23.43 -7.91 -7.17
CA LYS A 142 -23.01 -7.94 -8.57
C LYS A 142 -21.57 -8.40 -8.54
N SER A 143 -21.38 -9.71 -8.70
CA SER A 143 -20.09 -10.25 -9.08
C SER A 143 -19.61 -9.43 -10.27
N VAL A 144 -18.54 -8.70 -10.06
CA VAL A 144 -17.92 -7.91 -11.11
C VAL A 144 -17.00 -8.87 -11.86
N GLU A 145 -17.53 -9.57 -12.87
CA GLU A 145 -16.78 -10.52 -13.71
C GLU A 145 -15.55 -9.88 -14.36
N THR A 146 -15.57 -8.55 -14.55
CA THR A 146 -14.45 -7.72 -15.00
C THR A 146 -14.44 -6.40 -14.24
N ILE A 147 -13.45 -6.22 -13.37
CA ILE A 147 -13.21 -5.00 -12.58
C ILE A 147 -13.21 -3.78 -13.53
N PRO A 148 -14.03 -2.73 -13.29
CA PRO A 148 -14.05 -1.54 -14.14
C PRO A 148 -12.64 -0.97 -14.25
N LEU A 149 -12.20 -0.56 -15.45
CA LEU A 149 -10.84 -0.06 -15.70
C LEU A 149 -10.41 1.08 -14.74
N GLN A 150 -11.36 1.92 -14.34
CA GLN A 150 -11.14 3.01 -13.37
C GLN A 150 -10.93 2.50 -11.93
N LEU A 151 -11.54 1.35 -11.61
CA LEU A 151 -11.30 0.62 -10.37
C LEU A 151 -9.97 -0.13 -10.48
N ALA A 152 -9.69 -0.82 -11.58
CA ALA A 152 -8.40 -1.50 -11.81
C ALA A 152 -7.18 -0.56 -11.81
N SER A 153 -7.36 0.74 -12.05
CA SER A 153 -6.30 1.75 -11.92
C SER A 153 -6.15 2.29 -10.49
N LYS A 154 -7.18 2.16 -9.64
CA LYS A 154 -7.17 2.58 -8.23
C LYS A 154 -6.85 1.43 -7.29
N LEU A 155 -7.33 0.24 -7.64
CA LEU A 155 -6.93 -1.04 -7.10
C LEU A 155 -5.56 -1.32 -7.68
N ARG A 156 -4.49 -1.21 -6.88
CA ARG A 156 -3.18 -1.60 -7.41
C ARG A 156 -3.19 -3.12 -7.44
N HIS A 157 -3.64 -3.68 -8.55
CA HIS A 157 -3.34 -5.07 -8.83
C HIS A 157 -1.82 -5.25 -8.74
N PRO A 158 -1.31 -6.17 -7.91
CA PRO A 158 0.06 -6.60 -8.11
C PRO A 158 0.16 -7.05 -9.57
N GLU A 159 1.13 -6.50 -10.30
CA GLU A 159 1.44 -6.95 -11.66
C GLU A 159 1.51 -8.48 -11.58
N MET A 160 0.51 -9.18 -12.14
CA MET A 160 0.50 -10.63 -12.13
C MET A 160 1.79 -11.06 -12.79
N SER A 161 2.71 -11.62 -12.01
CA SER A 161 3.94 -12.16 -12.53
C SER A 161 3.58 -13.14 -13.65
N SER A 162 3.97 -12.79 -14.87
CA SER A 162 3.58 -13.44 -16.11
C SER A 162 4.23 -14.82 -16.32
N ASN A 163 4.45 -15.58 -15.24
CA ASN A 163 5.24 -16.79 -15.26
C ASN A 163 4.48 -18.08 -14.90
N HIS A 164 3.14 -18.08 -14.82
CA HIS A 164 2.37 -19.29 -14.50
C HIS A 164 1.35 -19.71 -15.58
N TYR A 165 1.77 -19.63 -16.85
CA TYR A 165 1.25 -20.51 -17.90
C TYR A 165 2.42 -21.02 -18.76
N LYS A 166 2.91 -22.20 -18.42
CA LYS A 166 3.53 -23.14 -19.35
C LYS A 166 3.03 -24.53 -19.04
#